data_AF-A0AB37VS98-F1
#
_entry.id   AF-A0AB37VS98-F1
#
_cell.length_a   1.000
_cell.length_b   1.000
_cell.length_c   1.000
_cell.angle_alpha   90.00
_cell.angle_beta   90.00
_cell.angle_gamma   90.00
#
_symmetry.space_group_name_H-M   'P 1'
#
loop_
_entity.id
_entity.type
_entity.pdbx_description
1 polymer ?
#
loop_
_entity_poly.entity_id
_entity_poly.type
_entity_poly.pdbx_seq_one_letter_code
_entity_poly.pdbx_strand_id
1 'polypeptide(L)'
;MPTVITHAAVPLCLGLGLGTRVIPPRLLFAGIVLAMLPDADVLAFRFGVAYGNVFGHRGFTHSLLFAFVVPILCVLIGRRWFRASLARCWLFLTVSLLSHSLLDAITTGGKGVGWLWPWSDERFFAPWQVIKVAPFALSRYTTPYGHQVIISELLWVWLPGVVLMGVLWWRRR
;
A
#
# COMPACT_ATOMS: atom_id res chain seq x y z
N MET A 1 10.12 0.95 -3.63
CA MET A 1 8.68 0.67 -3.63
C MET A 1 8.22 0.27 -5.01
N PRO A 2 7.08 -0.39 -5.18
CA PRO A 2 6.27 -0.19 -6.38
C PRO A 2 6.00 1.32 -6.60
N THR A 3 5.42 1.69 -7.72
CA THR A 3 4.93 3.06 -7.88
C THR A 3 3.89 3.38 -6.81
N VAL A 4 3.87 4.63 -6.35
CA VAL A 4 2.85 5.13 -5.40
C VAL A 4 1.43 4.79 -5.91
N ILE A 5 1.22 4.88 -7.22
CA ILE A 5 -0.06 4.57 -7.86
C ILE A 5 -0.42 3.09 -7.74
N THR A 6 0.54 2.17 -7.90
CA THR A 6 0.28 0.73 -7.81
C THR A 6 -0.17 0.28 -6.42
N HIS A 7 0.15 1.02 -5.35
CA HIS A 7 -0.41 0.73 -4.04
C HIS A 7 -1.94 0.90 -3.97
N ALA A 8 -2.54 1.69 -4.86
CA ALA A 8 -4.00 1.78 -4.98
C ALA A 8 -4.64 0.51 -5.56
N ALA A 9 -3.88 -0.37 -6.21
CA ALA A 9 -4.41 -1.56 -6.88
C ALA A 9 -5.15 -2.48 -5.91
N VAL A 10 -4.58 -2.74 -4.73
CA VAL A 10 -5.16 -3.65 -3.74
C VAL A 10 -6.52 -3.17 -3.21
N PRO A 11 -6.65 -1.96 -2.64
CA PRO A 11 -7.96 -1.47 -2.19
C PRO A 11 -8.95 -1.34 -3.35
N LEU A 12 -8.50 -0.97 -4.55
CA LEU A 12 -9.35 -0.86 -5.73
C LEU A 12 -9.95 -2.22 -6.12
N CYS A 13 -9.10 -3.23 -6.33
CA CYS A 13 -9.53 -4.57 -6.71
C CYS A 13 -10.42 -5.22 -5.64
N LEU A 14 -10.08 -5.08 -4.36
CA LEU A 14 -10.90 -5.60 -3.26
C LEU A 14 -12.25 -4.89 -3.17
N GLY A 15 -12.25 -3.56 -3.21
CA GLY A 15 -13.47 -2.77 -3.08
C GLY A 15 -14.45 -2.98 -4.24
N LEU A 16 -13.94 -2.99 -5.48
CA LEU A 16 -14.76 -3.25 -6.67
C LEU A 16 -15.26 -4.71 -6.72
N GLY A 17 -14.42 -5.66 -6.30
CA GLY A 17 -14.76 -7.08 -6.23
C GLY A 17 -15.88 -7.35 -5.25
N LEU A 18 -15.79 -6.81 -4.03
CA LEU A 18 -16.81 -6.93 -2.98
C LEU A 18 -18.07 -6.09 -3.25
N GLY A 19 -17.94 -5.03 -4.03
CA GLY A 19 -19.04 -4.17 -4.44
C GLY A 19 -19.50 -3.15 -3.39
N THR A 20 -20.30 -2.19 -3.83
CA THR A 20 -20.68 -0.98 -3.06
C THR A 20 -21.55 -1.25 -1.83
N ARG A 21 -22.25 -2.39 -1.78
CA ARG A 21 -23.02 -2.83 -0.60
C ARG A 21 -22.11 -3.23 0.55
N VAL A 22 -20.95 -3.82 0.24
CA VAL A 22 -19.97 -4.25 1.23
C VAL A 22 -19.03 -3.08 1.52
N ILE A 23 -18.37 -2.54 0.49
CA ILE A 23 -17.41 -1.44 0.59
C ILE A 23 -18.01 -0.19 -0.08
N PRO A 24 -18.60 0.76 0.68
CA PRO A 24 -19.15 1.97 0.10
C PRO A 24 -18.08 2.84 -0.58
N PRO A 25 -18.43 3.66 -1.59
CA PRO A 25 -17.47 4.45 -2.34
C PRO A 25 -16.56 5.35 -1.49
N ARG A 26 -17.07 5.90 -0.39
CA ARG A 26 -16.31 6.74 0.54
C ARG A 26 -15.25 5.95 1.31
N LEU A 27 -15.59 4.71 1.70
CA LEU A 27 -14.64 3.81 2.36
C LEU A 27 -13.58 3.34 1.35
N LEU A 28 -13.98 3.02 0.12
CA LEU A 28 -13.06 2.68 -0.98
C LEU A 28 -12.05 3.80 -1.22
N PHE A 29 -12.53 5.04 -1.37
CA PHE A 29 -11.68 6.21 -1.57
C PHE A 29 -10.68 6.38 -0.42
N ALA A 30 -11.14 6.26 0.83
CA ALA A 30 -10.26 6.33 1.99
C ALA A 30 -9.20 5.21 1.98
N GLY A 31 -9.55 3.98 1.60
CA GLY A 31 -8.58 2.89 1.46
C GLY A 31 -7.54 3.13 0.38
N ILE A 32 -7.94 3.68 -0.77
CA ILE A 32 -7.01 4.06 -1.85
C ILE A 32 -6.02 5.12 -1.37
N VAL A 33 -6.51 6.22 -0.79
CA VAL A 33 -5.64 7.28 -0.28
C VAL A 33 -4.72 6.74 0.81
N LEU A 34 -5.25 5.94 1.73
CA LEU A 34 -4.48 5.40 2.83
C LEU A 34 -3.39 4.43 2.36
N ALA A 35 -3.65 3.61 1.34
CA ALA A 35 -2.65 2.73 0.76
C ALA A 35 -1.52 3.48 0.05
N MET A 36 -1.74 4.70 -0.43
CA MET A 36 -0.71 5.53 -1.08
C MET A 36 0.04 6.44 -0.10
N LEU A 37 -0.55 6.70 1.08
CA LEU A 37 -0.07 7.69 2.04
C LEU A 37 1.35 7.46 2.58
N PRO A 38 1.79 6.21 2.88
CA PRO A 38 3.11 5.99 3.48
C PRO A 38 4.26 6.57 2.65
N ASP A 39 4.19 6.50 1.32
CA ASP A 39 5.25 6.99 0.42
C ASP A 39 5.40 8.52 0.40
N ALA A 40 4.49 9.26 1.03
CA ALA A 40 4.69 10.69 1.27
C ALA A 40 5.93 10.95 2.15
N ASP A 41 6.44 9.94 2.86
CA ASP A 41 7.70 9.98 3.61
C ASP A 41 8.94 10.29 2.75
N VAL A 42 8.88 10.10 1.42
CA VAL A 42 9.95 10.51 0.51
C VAL A 42 10.19 12.03 0.54
N LEU A 43 9.17 12.82 0.92
CA LEU A 43 9.34 14.25 1.13
C LEU A 43 10.31 14.56 2.28
N ALA A 44 10.48 13.66 3.25
CA ALA A 44 11.44 13.80 4.35
C ALA A 44 12.89 13.95 3.83
N PHE A 45 13.20 13.39 2.66
CA PHE A 45 14.52 13.55 2.03
C PHE A 45 14.85 15.01 1.69
N ARG A 46 13.83 15.83 1.38
CA ARG A 46 14.03 17.27 1.14
C ARG A 46 14.39 18.04 2.40
N PHE A 47 14.11 17.46 3.57
CA PHE A 47 14.45 18.01 4.88
C PHE A 47 15.74 17.39 5.46
N GLY A 48 16.52 16.67 4.64
CA GLY A 48 17.80 16.09 5.06
C GLY A 48 17.70 14.76 5.81
N VAL A 49 16.51 14.15 5.91
CA VAL A 49 16.35 12.84 6.54
C VAL A 49 16.95 11.77 5.64
N ALA A 50 17.88 10.97 6.17
CA ALA A 50 18.51 9.90 5.41
C ALA A 50 17.55 8.73 5.17
N TYR A 51 17.64 8.05 4.02
CA TYR A 51 16.82 6.86 3.70
C TYR A 51 16.94 5.73 4.73
N GLY A 52 18.09 5.59 5.41
CA GLY A 52 18.24 4.57 6.45
C GLY A 52 17.53 4.91 7.77
N ASN A 53 17.14 6.17 7.98
CA ASN A 53 16.58 6.64 9.24
C ASN A 53 15.16 6.08 9.46
N VAL A 54 14.74 6.02 10.72
CA VAL A 54 13.36 5.68 11.13
C VAL A 54 12.31 6.58 10.47
N PHE A 55 12.60 7.87 10.31
CA PHE A 55 11.74 8.83 9.62
C PHE A 55 12.00 8.92 8.12
N GLY A 56 12.96 8.13 7.63
CA GLY A 56 13.22 7.96 6.20
C GLY A 56 12.22 7.00 5.58
N HIS A 57 12.26 6.92 4.25
CA HIS A 57 11.37 6.03 3.49
C HIS A 57 11.43 4.58 3.97
N ARG A 58 10.28 3.91 4.07
CA ARG A 58 10.13 2.52 4.58
C ARG A 58 10.44 2.31 6.07
N GLY A 59 10.44 3.40 6.82
CA GLY A 59 10.60 3.39 8.26
C GLY A 59 9.26 3.28 9.00
N PHE A 60 9.00 4.26 9.86
CA PHE A 60 7.82 4.35 10.73
C PHE A 60 6.49 4.15 9.99
N THR A 61 6.32 4.82 8.84
CA THR A 61 5.13 4.84 7.98
C THR A 61 4.76 3.47 7.39
N HIS A 62 5.71 2.54 7.36
CA HIS A 62 5.53 1.19 6.81
C HIS A 62 5.50 0.11 7.89
N SER A 63 5.52 0.50 9.17
CA SER A 63 5.48 -0.43 10.29
C SER A 63 4.12 -1.10 10.47
N LEU A 64 4.10 -2.28 11.10
CA LEU A 64 2.84 -2.95 11.45
C LEU A 64 2.02 -2.11 12.42
N LEU A 65 2.67 -1.46 13.39
CA LEU A 65 2.00 -0.58 14.34
C LEU A 65 1.26 0.56 13.61
N PHE A 66 1.92 1.23 12.66
CA PHE A 66 1.29 2.26 11.83
C PHE A 66 0.08 1.70 11.08
N ALA A 67 0.23 0.51 10.50
CA ALA A 67 -0.81 -0.16 9.73
C ALA A 67 -2.06 -0.55 10.56
N PHE A 68 -1.94 -0.74 11.88
CA PHE A 68 -3.08 -1.01 12.76
C PHE A 68 -3.65 0.25 13.43
N VAL A 69 -2.80 1.18 13.85
CA VAL A 69 -3.20 2.38 14.61
C VAL A 69 -3.88 3.40 13.70
N VAL A 70 -3.36 3.66 12.51
CA VAL A 70 -3.91 4.69 11.61
C VAL A 70 -5.35 4.36 11.18
N PRO A 71 -5.69 3.13 10.78
CA PRO A 71 -7.08 2.74 10.53
C PRO A 71 -8.02 2.95 11.71
N ILE A 72 -7.57 2.71 12.94
CA ILE A 72 -8.38 2.98 14.14
C ILE A 72 -8.72 4.48 14.20
N LEU A 73 -7.72 5.34 14.05
CA LEU A 73 -7.92 6.80 14.06
C LEU A 73 -8.85 7.24 12.92
N CYS A 74 -8.63 6.74 11.70
CA CYS A 74 -9.50 7.02 10.56
C CYS A 74 -10.95 6.61 10.82
N VAL A 75 -11.19 5.45 11.44
CA VAL A 75 -12.53 4.97 11.77
C VAL A 75 -13.18 5.82 12.87
N LEU A 76 -12.43 6.18 13.91
CA LEU A 76 -12.93 7.01 15.01
C LEU A 76 -13.37 8.40 14.52
N ILE A 77 -12.56 9.02 13.66
CA ILE A 77 -12.82 10.35 13.09
C ILE A 77 -13.89 10.28 11.99
N GLY A 78 -13.79 9.28 11.11
CA GLY A 78 -14.57 9.15 9.88
C GLY A 78 -15.84 8.30 9.97
N ARG A 79 -16.22 7.81 11.17
CA ARG A 79 -17.33 6.85 11.36
C ARG A 79 -18.61 7.23 10.62
N ARG A 80 -19.03 8.49 10.74
CA ARG A 80 -20.28 8.99 10.12
C ARG A 80 -20.18 9.11 8.61
N TRP A 81 -18.97 9.16 8.06
CA TRP A 81 -18.72 9.38 6.64
C TRP A 81 -18.76 8.07 5.84
N PHE A 82 -18.23 6.97 6.39
CA PHE A 82 -18.01 5.72 5.64
C PHE A 82 -19.26 4.86 5.39
N ARG A 83 -20.35 5.06 6.15
CA ARG A 83 -21.62 4.33 5.99
C ARG A 83 -21.47 2.78 5.99
N ALA A 84 -20.56 2.25 6.80
CA ALA A 84 -20.37 0.83 7.03
C ALA A 84 -20.11 0.55 8.52
N SER A 85 -20.15 -0.72 8.94
CA SER A 85 -19.86 -1.08 10.33
C SER A 85 -18.41 -0.76 10.71
N LEU A 86 -18.15 -0.52 12.00
CA LEU A 86 -16.81 -0.22 12.52
C LEU A 86 -15.80 -1.29 12.12
N ALA A 87 -16.16 -2.56 12.34
CA ALA A 87 -15.30 -3.69 12.02
C ALA A 87 -14.94 -3.73 10.54
N ARG A 88 -15.90 -3.44 9.66
CA ARG A 88 -15.68 -3.44 8.21
C ARG A 88 -14.79 -2.28 7.77
N CYS A 89 -15.03 -1.08 8.30
CA CYS A 89 -14.19 0.08 7.99
C CYS A 89 -12.75 -0.17 8.43
N TRP A 90 -12.57 -0.63 9.67
CA TRP A 90 -11.25 -0.93 10.21
C TRP A 90 -10.54 -2.02 9.41
N LEU A 91 -11.20 -3.17 9.18
CA LEU A 91 -10.60 -4.28 8.44
C LEU A 91 -10.17 -3.86 7.02
N PHE A 92 -11.02 -3.15 6.30
CA PHE A 92 -10.70 -2.71 4.93
C PHE A 92 -9.52 -1.73 4.90
N LEU A 93 -9.50 -0.73 5.80
CA LEU A 93 -8.43 0.25 5.89
C LEU A 93 -7.11 -0.39 6.35
N THR A 94 -7.16 -1.30 7.33
CA THR A 94 -6.00 -2.07 7.78
C THR A 94 -5.42 -2.94 6.67
N VAL A 95 -6.25 -3.68 5.93
CA VAL A 95 -5.79 -4.48 4.78
C VAL A 95 -5.18 -3.58 3.71
N SER A 96 -5.78 -2.42 3.44
CA SER A 96 -5.26 -1.45 2.46
C SER A 96 -3.85 -0.99 2.84
N LEU A 97 -3.65 -0.60 4.11
CA LEU A 97 -2.37 -0.08 4.59
C LEU A 97 -1.31 -1.19 4.82
N LEU A 98 -1.71 -2.37 5.30
CA LEU A 98 -0.81 -3.52 5.39
C LEU A 98 -0.34 -3.97 4.00
N SER A 99 -1.21 -3.93 3.00
CA SER A 99 -0.85 -4.30 1.63
C SER A 99 0.25 -3.41 1.07
N HIS A 100 0.26 -2.12 1.43
CA HIS A 100 1.32 -1.20 1.06
C HIS A 100 2.69 -1.72 1.52
N SER A 101 2.80 -1.95 2.84
CA SER A 101 4.03 -2.41 3.48
C SER A 101 4.49 -3.77 2.97
N LEU A 102 3.55 -4.68 2.69
CA LEU A 102 3.84 -6.00 2.14
C LEU A 102 4.38 -5.92 0.71
N LEU A 103 3.72 -5.14 -0.17
CA LEU A 103 4.18 -4.96 -1.55
C LEU A 103 5.59 -4.37 -1.58
N ASP A 104 5.90 -3.49 -0.64
CA ASP A 104 7.21 -2.90 -0.49
C ASP A 104 8.31 -3.90 -0.12
N ALA A 105 8.00 -4.86 0.75
CA ALA A 105 8.91 -5.95 1.10
C ALA A 105 9.15 -6.92 -0.07
N ILE A 106 8.24 -7.02 -1.04
CA ILE A 106 8.33 -7.89 -2.24
C ILE A 106 9.13 -7.21 -3.38
N THR A 107 9.64 -6.00 -3.18
CA THR A 107 10.44 -5.32 -4.20
C THR A 107 11.88 -5.82 -4.28
N THR A 108 12.46 -5.82 -5.47
CA THR A 108 13.85 -6.25 -5.77
C THR A 108 14.92 -5.25 -5.28
N GLY A 109 14.57 -4.26 -4.47
CA GLY A 109 15.51 -3.21 -4.09
C GLY A 109 14.99 -2.24 -3.04
N GLY A 110 15.84 -1.27 -2.69
CA GLY A 110 15.63 -0.38 -1.54
C GLY A 110 16.35 -0.89 -0.30
N LYS A 111 15.89 -0.48 0.89
CA LYS A 111 16.51 -0.84 2.17
C LYS A 111 15.71 -1.84 3.01
N GLY A 112 14.66 -2.46 2.46
CA GLY A 112 13.70 -3.27 3.20
C GLY A 112 12.71 -2.41 3.99
N VAL A 113 11.84 -3.04 4.78
CA VAL A 113 10.72 -2.41 5.48
C VAL A 113 10.85 -2.56 6.98
N GLY A 114 10.64 -1.48 7.73
CA GLY A 114 10.68 -1.44 9.20
C GLY A 114 9.44 -1.98 9.89
N TRP A 115 9.08 -3.25 9.69
CA TRP A 115 7.84 -3.83 10.25
C TRP A 115 7.72 -3.75 11.77
N LEU A 116 8.84 -3.95 12.47
CA LEU A 116 8.89 -4.06 13.93
C LEU A 116 9.14 -2.74 14.65
N TRP A 117 9.12 -1.61 13.96
CA TRP A 117 9.20 -0.31 14.63
C TRP A 117 8.00 -0.13 15.59
N PRO A 118 8.17 0.42 16.82
CA PRO A 118 9.38 1.03 17.38
C PRO A 118 10.30 0.08 18.17
N TRP A 119 10.02 -1.22 18.17
CA TRP A 119 10.77 -2.20 18.95
C TRP A 119 12.09 -2.62 18.31
N SER A 120 12.22 -2.50 16.98
CA SER A 120 13.44 -2.79 16.24
C SER A 120 13.57 -1.90 15.00
N ASP A 121 14.80 -1.53 14.68
CA ASP A 121 15.17 -0.81 13.45
C ASP A 121 15.49 -1.75 12.27
N GLU A 122 15.37 -3.06 12.48
CA GLU A 122 15.60 -4.07 11.45
C GLU A 122 14.69 -3.84 10.23
N ARG A 123 15.25 -4.07 9.04
CA ARG A 123 14.56 -3.91 7.77
C ARG A 123 14.38 -5.25 7.08
N PHE A 124 13.12 -5.57 6.80
CA PHE A 124 12.72 -6.86 6.26
C PHE A 124 12.44 -6.78 4.76
N PHE A 125 12.84 -7.81 4.04
CA PHE A 125 12.33 -8.11 2.71
C PHE A 125 11.56 -9.43 2.76
N ALA A 126 10.60 -9.59 1.86
CA ALA A 126 10.01 -10.88 1.62
C ALA A 126 11.06 -11.83 0.99
N PRO A 127 10.94 -13.15 1.23
CA PRO A 127 11.85 -14.12 0.62
C PRO A 127 11.69 -14.21 -0.91
N TRP A 128 10.54 -13.80 -1.46
CA TRP A 128 10.34 -13.61 -2.90
C TRP A 128 10.26 -12.11 -3.23
N GLN A 129 11.23 -11.62 -3.98
CA GLN A 129 11.32 -10.21 -4.39
C GLN A 129 11.11 -10.10 -5.91
N VAL A 130 9.86 -10.09 -6.35
CA VAL A 130 9.50 -10.19 -7.77
C VAL A 130 9.09 -8.86 -8.40
N ILE A 131 8.79 -7.85 -7.58
CA ILE A 131 8.37 -6.52 -8.07
C ILE A 131 9.61 -5.67 -8.27
N LYS A 132 9.82 -5.12 -9.47
CA LYS A 132 11.00 -4.27 -9.70
C LYS A 132 10.84 -2.96 -8.94
N VAL A 133 11.91 -2.54 -8.27
CA VAL A 133 11.89 -1.29 -7.52
C VAL A 133 11.70 -0.08 -8.45
N ALA A 134 10.69 0.72 -8.14
CA ALA A 134 10.34 1.89 -8.91
C ALA A 134 11.35 3.03 -8.66
N PRO A 135 11.82 3.73 -9.71
CA PRO A 135 12.73 4.86 -9.55
C PRO A 135 11.99 6.08 -8.99
N PHE A 136 12.66 6.87 -8.14
CA PHE A 136 12.12 8.12 -7.62
C PHE A 136 11.95 9.21 -8.68
N ALA A 137 12.81 9.21 -9.72
CA ALA A 137 12.78 10.21 -10.77
C ALA A 137 11.84 9.81 -11.91
N LEU A 138 10.86 10.66 -12.23
CA LEU A 138 9.88 10.42 -13.29
C LEU A 138 10.52 10.24 -14.68
N SER A 139 11.64 10.90 -14.94
CA SER A 139 12.39 10.75 -16.19
C SER A 139 12.95 9.33 -16.41
N ARG A 140 13.06 8.51 -15.36
CA ARG A 140 13.53 7.13 -15.49
C ARG A 140 12.46 6.20 -16.06
N TYR A 141 11.18 6.58 -16.06
CA TYR A 141 10.10 5.74 -16.60
C TYR A 141 10.10 5.65 -18.12
N THR A 142 10.75 6.58 -18.83
CA THR A 142 10.94 6.52 -20.29
C THR A 142 12.08 5.61 -20.72
N THR A 143 12.81 5.03 -19.77
CA THR A 143 13.93 4.12 -20.04
C THR A 143 13.47 2.67 -20.08
N PRO A 144 14.25 1.74 -20.66
CA PRO A 144 13.92 0.31 -20.64
C PRO A 144 13.70 -0.24 -19.22
N TYR A 145 14.43 0.27 -18.22
CA TYR A 145 14.23 -0.11 -16.83
C TYR A 145 12.86 0.33 -16.30
N GLY A 146 12.45 1.56 -16.62
CA GLY A 146 11.13 2.10 -16.29
C GLY A 146 9.99 1.24 -16.85
N HIS A 147 10.09 0.84 -18.11
CA HIS A 147 9.12 -0.07 -18.73
C HIS A 147 9.07 -1.43 -18.02
N GLN A 148 10.23 -1.96 -17.62
CA GLN A 148 10.29 -3.21 -16.86
C GLN A 148 9.64 -3.10 -15.47
N VAL A 149 9.73 -1.95 -14.80
CA VAL A 149 9.00 -1.68 -13.55
C VAL A 149 7.50 -1.77 -13.78
N ILE A 150 6.98 -1.03 -14.77
CA ILE A 150 5.56 -1.03 -15.12
C ILE A 150 5.07 -2.46 -15.43
N ILE A 151 5.80 -3.20 -16.26
CA ILE A 151 5.47 -4.59 -16.58
C ILE A 151 5.44 -5.46 -15.32
N SER A 152 6.43 -5.31 -14.43
CA SER A 152 6.48 -6.10 -13.20
C SER A 152 5.30 -5.81 -12.27
N GLU A 153 4.87 -4.55 -12.16
CA GLU A 153 3.72 -4.15 -11.36
C GLU A 153 2.41 -4.67 -11.96
N LEU A 154 2.28 -4.60 -13.29
CA LEU A 154 1.13 -5.16 -14.00
C LEU A 154 1.01 -6.67 -13.78
N LEU A 155 2.12 -7.40 -13.83
CA LEU A 155 2.15 -8.86 -13.68
C LEU A 155 1.96 -9.33 -12.24
N TRP A 156 2.63 -8.69 -11.28
CA TRP A 156 2.72 -9.21 -9.90
C TRP A 156 1.75 -8.54 -8.92
N VAL A 157 1.15 -7.40 -9.29
CA VAL A 157 0.19 -6.69 -8.42
C VAL A 157 -1.17 -6.60 -9.09
N TRP A 158 -1.24 -6.00 -10.28
CA TRP A 158 -2.53 -5.74 -10.94
C TRP A 158 -3.20 -7.00 -11.45
N LEU A 159 -2.49 -7.90 -12.12
CA LEU A 159 -3.07 -9.13 -12.66
C LEU A 159 -3.68 -10.02 -11.55
N PRO A 160 -2.97 -10.36 -10.45
CA PRO A 160 -3.56 -11.09 -9.33
C PRO A 160 -4.73 -10.34 -8.70
N GLY A 161 -4.62 -9.01 -8.56
CA GLY A 161 -5.68 -8.15 -8.04
C GLY A 161 -6.96 -8.22 -8.89
N VAL A 162 -6.84 -8.13 -10.21
CA VAL A 162 -7.97 -8.21 -11.16
C VAL A 162 -8.59 -9.60 -11.16
N VAL A 163 -7.77 -10.66 -11.09
CA VAL A 163 -8.28 -12.03 -10.96
C VAL A 163 -9.09 -12.18 -9.67
N LEU A 164 -8.56 -11.72 -8.53
CA LEU A 164 -9.26 -11.74 -7.25
C LEU A 164 -10.55 -10.93 -7.31
N MET A 165 -10.51 -9.74 -7.89
CA MET A 165 -11.67 -8.88 -8.11
C MET A 165 -12.76 -9.62 -8.89
N GLY A 166 -12.40 -10.32 -9.98
CA GLY A 166 -13.32 -11.12 -10.78
C GLY A 166 -13.95 -12.26 -9.98
N VAL A 167 -13.16 -12.99 -9.19
CA VAL A 167 -13.65 -14.07 -8.31
C VAL A 167 -14.63 -13.54 -7.26
N LEU A 168 -14.28 -12.44 -6.58
CA LEU A 168 -15.16 -11.82 -5.58
C LEU A 168 -16.44 -11.29 -6.22
N TRP A 169 -16.33 -10.70 -7.42
CA TRP A 169 -17.49 -10.22 -8.17
C TRP A 169 -18.43 -11.35 -8.57
N TRP A 170 -17.88 -12.48 -9.01
CA TRP A 170 -18.67 -13.67 -9.33
C TRP A 170 -19.39 -14.22 -8.10
N ARG A 171 -18.68 -14.33 -6.96
CA ARG A 171 -19.24 -14.88 -5.70
C ARG A 171 -20.32 -14.01 -5.05
N ARG A 172 -20.40 -12.72 -5.38
CA ARG A 172 -21.40 -11.79 -4.83
C ARG A 172 -22.66 -11.66 -5.68
N ARG A 173 -22.67 -12.23 -6.89
CA ARG A 173 -23.89 -12.36 -7.71
C ARG A 173 -24.75 -13.49 -7.15
#